data_AF-A0A7V4JSC2-F1
#
_entry.id   AF-A0A7V4JSC2-F1
#
_cell.length_a   1.000
_cell.length_b   1.000
_cell.length_c   1.000
_cell.angle_alpha   90.00
_cell.angle_beta   90.00
_cell.angle_gamma   90.00
#
_symmetry.space_group_name_H-M   'P 1'
#
loop_
_entity.id
_entity.type
_entity.pdbx_description
1 polymer ?
#
loop_
_entity_poly.entity_id
_entity_poly.type
_entity_poly.pdbx_seq_one_letter_code
_entity_poly.pdbx_strand_id
1 'polypeptide(L)'
;MGVVHKVIGQGSNLDWEGVPGKHYETGDMKGGIKRILLGPEDGSNNFRLRYFRVQPGGHSRKEQHAHEHGVYILHGRASVLLGDETVEVSAGDVVYIPGNELHQFTTLGDEPLGFLCIVPSWSPD
;
A
#
# COMPACT_ATOMS: atom_id res chain seq x y z
N MET A 1 -6.88 12.75 -21.45
CA MET A 1 -6.14 13.88 -20.82
C MET A 1 -5.55 13.35 -19.54
N GLY A 2 -4.34 13.76 -19.14
CA GLY A 2 -3.78 13.33 -17.86
C GLY A 2 -4.55 13.93 -16.68
N VAL A 3 -4.47 13.31 -15.52
CA VAL A 3 -5.07 13.79 -14.26
C VAL A 3 -3.98 14.16 -13.25
N VAL A 4 -4.32 15.02 -12.30
CA VAL A 4 -3.45 15.37 -11.17
C VAL A 4 -4.29 15.37 -9.90
N HIS A 5 -3.94 14.50 -8.94
CA HIS A 5 -4.44 14.56 -7.57
C HIS A 5 -3.38 15.24 -6.71
N LYS A 6 -3.68 16.43 -6.17
CA LYS A 6 -2.72 17.17 -5.34
C LYS A 6 -2.69 16.59 -3.93
N VAL A 7 -1.50 16.47 -3.36
CA VAL A 7 -1.33 16.09 -1.95
C VAL A 7 -1.78 17.24 -1.05
N ILE A 8 -2.55 16.92 -0.01
CA ILE A 8 -3.07 17.90 0.99
C ILE A 8 -2.68 17.55 2.43
N GLY A 9 -1.94 16.44 2.61
CA GLY A 9 -1.44 15.97 3.90
C GLY A 9 0.07 16.13 4.06
N GLN A 10 0.56 15.86 5.27
CA GLN A 10 1.98 16.00 5.63
C GLN A 10 2.42 14.85 6.55
N GLY A 11 3.71 14.50 6.52
CA GLY A 11 4.27 13.44 7.36
C GLY A 11 3.54 12.10 7.16
N SER A 12 3.08 11.48 8.25
CA SER A 12 2.28 10.24 8.23
C SER A 12 0.77 10.44 7.98
N ASN A 13 0.36 11.68 7.74
CA ASN A 13 -1.01 12.10 7.49
C ASN A 13 -1.26 12.51 6.04
N LEU A 14 -0.63 11.79 5.08
CA LEU A 14 -0.84 12.05 3.65
C LEU A 14 -2.28 11.76 3.21
N ASP A 15 -2.80 12.66 2.37
CA ASP A 15 -4.08 12.57 1.69
C ASP A 15 -4.02 13.30 0.34
N TRP A 16 -5.00 13.08 -0.54
CA TRP A 16 -5.03 13.61 -1.90
C TRP A 16 -6.39 14.20 -2.27
N GLU A 17 -6.39 15.34 -2.95
CA GLU A 17 -7.61 16.00 -3.42
C GLU A 17 -8.42 15.08 -4.33
N GLY A 18 -9.70 14.88 -3.96
CA GLY A 18 -10.65 14.11 -4.75
C GLY A 18 -10.43 12.60 -4.74
N VAL A 19 -9.50 12.06 -3.93
CA VAL A 19 -9.23 10.62 -3.84
C VAL A 19 -9.81 10.03 -2.55
N PRO A 20 -10.93 9.30 -2.61
CA PRO A 20 -11.54 8.73 -1.41
C PRO A 20 -10.67 7.63 -0.79
N GLY A 21 -10.61 7.62 0.55
CA GLY A 21 -10.01 6.54 1.31
C GLY A 21 -11.03 5.46 1.68
N LYS A 22 -10.70 4.19 1.43
CA LYS A 22 -11.43 3.04 1.96
C LYS A 22 -10.81 2.59 3.27
N HIS A 23 -11.59 2.64 4.35
CA HIS A 23 -11.14 2.33 5.72
C HIS A 23 -11.37 0.86 6.06
N TYR A 24 -10.42 0.28 6.79
CA TYR A 24 -10.44 -1.10 7.27
C TYR A 24 -10.13 -1.10 8.77
N GLU A 25 -11.17 -1.20 9.59
CA GLU A 25 -11.02 -1.18 11.05
C GLU A 25 -10.72 -2.57 11.62
N THR A 26 -11.32 -3.61 11.04
CA THR A 26 -11.20 -5.01 11.46
C THR A 26 -11.08 -5.95 10.25
N GLY A 27 -10.65 -7.19 10.48
CA GLY A 27 -10.49 -8.20 9.44
C GLY A 27 -9.07 -8.31 8.89
N ASP A 28 -8.94 -8.80 7.66
CA ASP A 28 -7.65 -9.22 7.08
C ASP A 28 -6.67 -8.06 6.89
N MET A 29 -7.16 -6.82 6.78
CA MET A 29 -6.36 -5.59 6.84
C MET A 29 -6.81 -4.81 8.06
N LYS A 30 -5.99 -4.77 9.10
CA LYS A 30 -6.36 -4.17 10.39
C LYS A 30 -5.80 -2.75 10.50
N GLY A 31 -6.67 -1.79 10.85
CA GLY A 31 -6.28 -0.39 11.08
C GLY A 31 -5.74 0.30 9.83
N GLY A 32 -6.20 -0.14 8.65
CA GLY A 32 -5.65 0.29 7.38
C GLY A 32 -6.57 1.24 6.63
N ILE A 33 -6.00 2.10 5.78
CA ILE A 33 -6.73 2.87 4.78
C ILE A 33 -6.08 2.65 3.42
N LYS A 34 -6.87 2.29 2.40
CA LYS A 34 -6.45 2.15 1.00
C LYS A 34 -6.99 3.32 0.18
N ARG A 35 -6.15 3.92 -0.66
CA ARG A 35 -6.54 4.87 -1.72
C ARG A 35 -6.02 4.35 -3.06
N ILE A 36 -6.86 4.42 -4.09
CA ILE A 36 -6.41 4.23 -5.47
C ILE A 36 -6.08 5.63 -5.98
N LEU A 37 -4.79 5.96 -6.07
CA LEU A 37 -4.31 7.29 -6.47
C LEU A 37 -4.37 7.48 -7.99
N LEU A 38 -4.13 6.40 -8.74
CA LEU A 38 -4.32 6.35 -10.19
C LEU A 38 -4.91 4.98 -10.54
N GLY A 39 -5.97 4.96 -11.32
CA GLY A 39 -6.61 3.72 -11.78
C GLY A 39 -7.45 3.87 -13.05
N PRO A 40 -8.33 2.90 -13.33
CA PRO A 40 -9.19 2.94 -14.53
C PRO A 40 -10.08 4.17 -14.61
N GLU A 41 -10.53 4.70 -13.47
CA GLU A 41 -11.33 5.95 -13.41
C GLU A 41 -10.56 7.17 -13.94
N ASP A 42 -9.23 7.12 -13.87
CA ASP A 42 -8.32 8.15 -14.40
C ASP A 42 -7.83 7.85 -15.82
N GLY A 43 -8.28 6.74 -16.41
CA GLY A 43 -7.82 6.23 -17.71
C GLY A 43 -6.51 5.43 -17.66
N SER A 44 -6.02 5.05 -16.47
CA SER A 44 -4.84 4.19 -16.34
C SER A 44 -5.20 2.72 -16.58
N ASN A 45 -4.92 2.24 -17.80
CA ASN A 45 -5.28 0.88 -18.24
C ASN A 45 -4.17 -0.15 -18.06
N ASN A 46 -2.98 0.23 -17.61
CA ASN A 46 -1.84 -0.68 -17.47
C ASN A 46 -1.48 -0.97 -16.02
N PHE A 47 -1.69 0.00 -15.13
CA PHE A 47 -1.35 -0.11 -13.72
C PHE A 47 -2.35 0.63 -12.84
N ARG A 48 -2.40 0.25 -11.56
CA ARG A 48 -2.93 1.09 -10.49
C ARG A 48 -1.81 1.52 -9.58
N LEU A 49 -1.77 2.80 -9.23
CA LEU A 49 -0.96 3.31 -8.13
C LEU A 49 -1.86 3.45 -6.91
N ARG A 50 -1.49 2.79 -5.82
CA ARG A 50 -2.27 2.77 -4.58
C ARG A 50 -1.44 3.34 -3.45
N TYR A 51 -2.09 3.98 -2.50
CA TYR A 51 -1.49 4.35 -1.22
C TYR A 51 -2.19 3.57 -0.11
N PHE A 52 -1.39 3.02 0.79
CA PHE A 52 -1.84 2.36 2.00
C PHE A 52 -1.27 3.09 3.20
N ARG A 53 -2.12 3.30 4.20
CA ARG A 53 -1.70 3.72 5.54
C ARG A 53 -2.20 2.72 6.56
N VAL A 54 -1.32 2.18 7.38
CA VAL A 54 -1.64 1.19 8.41
C VAL A 54 -1.25 1.74 9.78
N GLN A 55 -2.19 1.76 10.72
CA GLN A 55 -1.97 2.26 12.07
C GLN A 55 -1.00 1.35 12.87
N PRO A 56 -0.39 1.89 13.95
CA PRO A 56 0.39 1.08 14.88
C PRO A 56 -0.37 -0.17 15.36
N GLY A 57 0.30 -1.32 15.38
CA GLY A 57 -0.31 -2.62 15.73
C GLY A 57 -1.29 -3.19 14.69
N GLY A 58 -1.27 -2.62 13.48
CA GLY A 58 -2.04 -3.05 12.32
C GLY A 58 -1.20 -3.86 11.31
N HIS A 59 -1.87 -4.37 10.29
CA HIS A 59 -1.23 -5.14 9.22
C HIS A 59 -2.01 -5.03 7.91
N SER A 60 -1.34 -5.29 6.79
CA SER A 60 -1.98 -5.59 5.51
C SER A 60 -2.60 -7.00 5.55
N ARG A 61 -3.32 -7.33 4.47
CA ARG A 61 -3.71 -8.72 4.22
C ARG A 61 -2.49 -9.61 4.09
N LYS A 62 -2.62 -10.84 4.58
CA LYS A 62 -1.70 -11.93 4.28
C LYS A 62 -2.24 -12.64 3.04
N GLU A 63 -1.62 -12.40 1.90
CA GLU A 63 -2.18 -12.82 0.61
C GLU A 63 -1.13 -13.38 -0.34
N GLN A 64 -1.61 -14.14 -1.31
CA GLN A 64 -0.81 -14.80 -2.34
C GLN A 64 -1.66 -14.82 -3.62
N HIS A 65 -1.15 -14.24 -4.71
CA HIS A 65 -1.92 -14.08 -5.93
C HIS A 65 -1.01 -13.86 -7.15
N ALA A 66 -1.54 -14.09 -8.35
CA ALA A 66 -0.73 -14.13 -9.57
C ALA A 66 -0.07 -12.81 -10.00
N HIS A 67 -0.57 -11.65 -9.56
CA HIS A 67 0.02 -10.36 -9.92
C HIS A 67 1.18 -10.01 -8.99
N GLU A 68 2.16 -9.30 -9.54
CA GLU A 68 3.29 -8.74 -8.80
C GLU A 68 2.94 -7.41 -8.12
N HIS A 69 3.75 -7.01 -7.15
CA HIS A 69 3.72 -5.67 -6.56
C HIS A 69 5.08 -4.98 -6.64
N GLY A 70 5.07 -3.70 -7.00
CA GLY A 70 6.16 -2.78 -6.70
C GLY A 70 5.76 -1.85 -5.55
N VAL A 71 6.51 -1.86 -4.46
CA VAL A 71 6.18 -1.12 -3.22
C VAL A 71 7.29 -0.14 -2.88
N TYR A 72 6.92 1.08 -2.47
CA TYR A 72 7.83 2.09 -1.96
C TYR A 72 7.34 2.56 -0.58
N ILE A 73 8.19 2.46 0.44
CA ILE A 73 7.83 2.88 1.80
C ILE A 73 8.02 4.40 1.93
N LEU A 74 6.93 5.11 2.25
CA LEU A 74 6.92 6.56 2.39
C LEU A 74 7.29 7.01 3.81
N HIS A 75 6.74 6.33 4.83
CA HIS A 75 6.97 6.66 6.24
C HIS A 75 6.66 5.47 7.16
N GLY A 76 7.14 5.54 8.40
CA GLY A 76 7.00 4.48 9.39
C GLY A 76 7.92 3.30 9.12
N ARG A 77 7.72 2.21 9.86
CA ARG A 77 8.46 0.96 9.73
C ARG A 77 7.54 -0.24 9.76
N ALA A 78 7.96 -1.32 9.11
CA ALA A 78 7.23 -2.57 9.09
C ALA A 78 8.15 -3.77 9.01
N SER A 79 7.64 -4.90 9.47
CA SER A 79 8.11 -6.21 9.10
C SER A 79 7.33 -6.65 7.86
N VAL A 80 8.03 -7.04 6.79
CA VAL A 80 7.43 -7.62 5.58
C VAL A 80 7.73 -9.11 5.55
N LEU A 81 6.68 -9.93 5.48
CA LEU A 81 6.76 -11.35 5.14
C LEU A 81 6.90 -11.45 3.62
N LEU A 82 7.90 -12.20 3.14
CA LEU A 82 8.13 -12.54 1.74
C LEU A 82 8.41 -14.05 1.67
N GLY A 83 7.42 -14.83 1.24
CA GLY A 83 7.48 -16.29 1.31
C GLY A 83 7.52 -16.77 2.76
N ASP A 84 8.68 -17.27 3.18
CA ASP A 84 9.00 -17.73 4.53
C ASP A 84 9.97 -16.79 5.28
N GLU A 85 10.49 -15.76 4.61
CA GLU A 85 11.41 -14.80 5.20
C GLU A 85 10.67 -13.56 5.70
N THR A 86 11.24 -12.94 6.73
CA THR A 86 10.72 -11.70 7.29
C THR A 86 11.83 -10.68 7.37
N VAL A 87 11.61 -9.53 6.72
CA VAL A 87 12.60 -8.45 6.61
C VAL A 87 12.01 -7.16 7.18
N GLU A 88 12.81 -6.36 7.88
CA GLU A 88 12.38 -5.02 8.29
C GLU A 88 12.55 -4.02 7.15
N VAL A 89 11.56 -3.16 6.97
CA VAL A 89 11.54 -2.08 5.98
C VAL A 89 11.14 -0.76 6.63
N SER A 90 11.65 0.33 6.06
CA SER A 90 11.53 1.69 6.56
C SER A 90 11.44 2.71 5.41
N ALA A 91 11.20 3.97 5.72
CA ALA A 91 11.06 5.03 4.73
C ALA A 91 12.24 5.08 3.74
N GLY A 92 11.93 5.05 2.44
CA GLY A 92 12.92 5.01 1.36
C GLY A 92 13.21 3.60 0.81
N ASP A 93 12.85 2.55 1.54
CA ASP A 93 13.02 1.18 1.08
C ASP A 93 12.01 0.83 -0.03
N VAL A 94 12.45 -0.04 -0.94
CA VAL A 94 11.67 -0.53 -2.08
C VAL A 94 11.54 -2.04 -1.97
N VAL A 95 10.31 -2.55 -2.15
CA VAL A 95 10.02 -3.98 -2.08
C VAL A 95 9.42 -4.43 -3.40
N TYR A 96 10.02 -5.45 -4.00
CA TYR A 96 9.42 -6.18 -5.12
C TYR A 96 8.85 -7.48 -4.59
N ILE A 97 7.61 -7.78 -4.97
CA ILE A 97 6.91 -9.02 -4.60
C ILE A 97 6.49 -9.69 -5.90
N PRO A 98 7.15 -10.79 -6.31
CA PRO A 98 6.76 -11.56 -7.48
C PRO A 98 5.34 -12.12 -7.35
N GLY A 99 4.74 -12.44 -8.50
CA GLY A 99 3.47 -13.15 -8.53
C GLY A 99 3.55 -14.49 -7.79
N ASN A 100 2.50 -14.78 -7.02
CA ASN A 100 2.32 -15.97 -6.19
C ASN A 100 3.30 -16.10 -5.01
N GLU A 101 4.05 -15.06 -4.65
CA GLU A 101 4.75 -15.04 -3.37
C GLU A 101 3.79 -14.64 -2.25
N LEU A 102 3.80 -15.39 -1.14
CA LEU A 102 3.02 -15.06 0.05
C LEU A 102 3.60 -13.81 0.72
N HIS A 103 2.77 -12.82 1.01
CA HIS A 103 3.27 -11.57 1.59
C HIS A 103 2.32 -10.94 2.60
N GLN A 104 2.89 -10.17 3.52
CA GLN A 104 2.16 -9.35 4.49
C GLN A 104 3.07 -8.26 5.07
N PHE A 105 2.56 -7.04 5.21
CA PHE A 105 3.20 -5.95 5.94
C PHE A 105 2.59 -5.83 7.33
N THR A 106 3.41 -5.84 8.38
CA THR A 106 3.01 -5.65 9.78
C THR A 106 3.71 -4.44 10.36
N THR A 107 2.98 -3.49 10.93
CA THR A 107 3.58 -2.25 11.43
C THR A 107 4.48 -2.48 12.63
N LEU A 108 5.58 -1.72 12.71
CA LEU A 108 6.53 -1.75 13.82
C LEU A 108 6.62 -0.37 14.49
N GLY A 109 6.59 -0.34 15.82
CA GLY A 109 6.65 0.89 16.61
C GLY A 109 5.28 1.57 16.80
N ASP A 110 5.32 2.87 17.07
CA ASP A 110 4.19 3.72 17.44
C ASP A 110 3.80 4.72 16.34
N GLU A 111 4.46 4.67 15.18
CA GLU A 111 4.12 5.48 14.01
C GLU A 111 3.33 4.67 12.95
N PRO A 112 2.40 5.30 12.21
CA PRO A 112 1.74 4.64 11.09
C PRO A 112 2.72 4.31 9.97
N LEU A 113 2.58 3.12 9.39
CA LEU A 113 3.23 2.77 8.13
C LEU A 113 2.46 3.41 6.97
N GLY A 114 3.18 4.01 6.02
CA GLY A 114 2.62 4.48 4.76
C GLY A 114 3.45 4.00 3.58
N PHE A 115 2.81 3.44 2.56
CA PHE A 115 3.51 2.96 1.38
C PHE A 115 2.70 3.15 0.10
N LEU A 116 3.43 3.37 -1.01
CA LEU A 116 2.89 3.27 -2.36
C LEU A 116 2.97 1.81 -2.82
N CYS A 117 1.98 1.37 -3.58
CA CYS A 117 1.94 0.05 -4.17
C CYS A 117 1.42 0.12 -5.60
N ILE A 118 2.25 -0.26 -6.55
CA ILE A 118 1.93 -0.35 -7.97
C ILE A 118 1.62 -1.81 -8.30
N VAL A 119 0.50 -2.01 -8.99
CA VAL A 119 0.06 -3.33 -9.49
C VAL A 119 -0.45 -3.21 -10.91
N PRO A 120 -0.48 -4.31 -11.69
CA PRO A 120 -1.17 -4.34 -12.97
C PRO A 120 -2.66 -3.95 -12.84
N SER A 121 -3.21 -3.28 -13.84
CA SER A 121 -4.61 -2.83 -13.88
C SER A 121 -5.65 -3.96 -13.83
N TRP A 122 -5.27 -5.17 -14.24
CA TRP A 122 -6.14 -6.34 -14.23
C TRP A 122 -6.23 -7.01 -12.85
N SER A 123 -5.42 -6.62 -11.87
CA SER A 123 -5.54 -7.18 -10.52
C SER A 123 -6.89 -6.85 -9.86
N PRO A 124 -7.35 -7.62 -8.88
CA PRO A 124 -8.54 -7.27 -8.10
C PRO A 124 -8.30 -6.06 -7.19
N ASP A 125 -9.38 -5.37 -6.81
CA ASP A 125 -9.36 -4.31 -5.80
C ASP A 125 -9.58 -4.79 -4.37
#